data_AF-A0A7G2D8S7-F1
#
_entry.id   AF-A0A7G2D8S7-F1
#
_cell.length_a   1.000
_cell.length_b   1.000
_cell.length_c   1.000
_cell.angle_alpha   90.00
_cell.angle_beta   90.00
_cell.angle_gamma   90.00
#
_symmetry.space_group_name_H-M   'P 1'
#
loop_
_entity.id
_entity.type
_entity.pdbx_description
1 polymer ?
#
loop_
_entity_poly.entity_id
_entity_poly.type
_entity_poly.pdbx_seq_one_letter_code
_entity_poly.pdbx_strand_id
1 'polypeptide(L)'
;MDILSLQVSVRHGDNPEEIAYKVARRLRKKGRYSELVPLIKRYGCSDNVKMLILWEARLLALRGDRTAFYLLEACNETEPDLLVEYLRKTWDSVTVIENLHLAGENVRKVFRITTEALRKINLPGVLFICNLPRGNYHRELCRLALLRMAILTKNPGEALEVCHELLRPTRAKLFRSIGRDIENCEEAIEELVETNRESLYWNDCVELALRGELTKALSLAGNSERLLAEIIKDYFLSGFIKNPRELLEGLKMGEFKRGLRCFLGAFVRRELKLEPIYLVYR
;
A
#
# COMPACT_ATOMS: atom_id res chain seq x y z
N MET A 1 -37.43 12.30 1.08
CA MET A 1 -37.55 11.23 0.07
C MET A 1 -36.90 9.99 0.64
N ASP A 2 -37.73 9.06 1.10
CA ASP A 2 -37.35 7.71 1.48
C ASP A 2 -37.19 6.82 0.25
N ILE A 3 -36.66 5.60 0.42
CA ILE A 3 -36.58 4.56 -0.62
C ILE A 3 -37.94 4.35 -1.34
N LEU A 4 -39.06 4.57 -0.63
CA LEU A 4 -40.42 4.51 -1.18
C LEU A 4 -40.68 5.61 -2.23
N SER A 5 -40.17 6.82 -2.05
CA SER A 5 -40.30 7.89 -3.06
C SER A 5 -39.42 7.69 -4.30
N LEU A 6 -38.38 6.84 -4.20
CA LEU A 6 -37.56 6.40 -5.33
C LEU A 6 -38.34 5.43 -6.24
N GLN A 7 -39.07 4.48 -5.65
CA GLN A 7 -39.95 3.58 -6.39
C GLN A 7 -41.10 4.31 -7.11
N VAL A 8 -41.59 5.42 -6.55
CA VAL A 8 -42.66 6.22 -7.15
C VAL A 8 -42.16 7.08 -8.32
N SER A 9 -40.95 7.64 -8.23
CA SER A 9 -40.41 8.55 -9.27
C SER A 9 -39.95 7.80 -10.53
N VAL A 10 -39.42 6.57 -10.39
CA VAL A 10 -39.08 5.70 -11.53
C VAL A 10 -40.31 5.31 -12.37
N ARG A 11 -41.52 5.31 -11.77
CA ARG A 11 -42.79 5.06 -12.48
C ARG A 11 -43.28 6.25 -13.33
N HIS A 12 -42.67 7.44 -13.20
CA HIS A 12 -43.12 8.68 -13.86
C HIS A 12 -42.24 9.12 -15.06
N GLY A 13 -41.29 8.28 -15.50
CA GLY A 13 -40.47 8.56 -16.70
C GLY A 13 -39.23 9.45 -16.45
N ASP A 14 -38.93 9.78 -15.19
CA ASP A 14 -37.70 10.47 -14.82
C ASP A 14 -36.47 9.56 -14.98
N ASN A 15 -35.32 10.15 -15.36
CA ASN A 15 -34.06 9.42 -15.50
C ASN A 15 -33.68 8.76 -14.15
N PRO A 16 -33.69 7.41 -14.06
CA PRO A 16 -33.44 6.69 -12.80
C PRO A 16 -32.08 7.01 -12.18
N GLU A 17 -31.07 7.33 -13.01
CA GLU A 17 -29.71 7.66 -12.54
C GLU A 17 -29.67 9.03 -11.84
N GLU A 18 -30.43 10.00 -12.33
CA GLU A 18 -30.47 11.35 -11.75
C GLU A 18 -31.16 11.33 -10.38
N ILE A 19 -32.21 10.53 -10.25
CA ILE A 19 -32.91 10.31 -8.98
C ILE A 19 -31.98 9.59 -8.00
N ALA A 20 -31.31 8.51 -8.43
CA ALA A 20 -30.36 7.78 -7.60
C ALA A 20 -29.24 8.70 -7.09
N TYR A 21 -28.68 9.57 -7.94
CA TYR A 21 -27.68 10.56 -7.54
C TYR A 21 -28.22 11.60 -6.54
N LYS A 22 -29.39 12.18 -6.78
CA LYS A 22 -30.01 13.16 -5.86
C LYS A 22 -30.26 12.55 -4.48
N VAL A 23 -30.71 11.30 -4.43
CA VAL A 23 -30.96 10.59 -3.18
C VAL A 23 -29.65 10.23 -2.50
N ALA A 24 -28.67 9.68 -3.24
CA ALA A 24 -27.35 9.36 -2.71
C ALA A 24 -26.67 10.59 -2.08
N ARG A 25 -26.71 11.74 -2.77
CA ARG A 25 -26.18 13.02 -2.27
C ARG A 25 -26.86 13.46 -0.98
N ARG A 26 -28.17 13.27 -0.86
CA ARG A 26 -28.94 13.63 0.34
C ARG A 26 -28.63 12.70 1.51
N LEU A 27 -28.58 11.38 1.30
CA LEU A 27 -28.25 10.41 2.34
C LEU A 27 -26.83 10.62 2.87
N ARG A 28 -25.87 10.82 1.96
CA ARG A 28 -24.48 11.18 2.28
C ARG A 28 -24.40 12.43 3.15
N LYS A 29 -25.04 13.54 2.73
CA LYS A 29 -25.07 14.79 3.53
C LYS A 29 -25.63 14.61 4.95
N LYS A 30 -26.48 13.62 5.16
CA LYS A 30 -27.08 13.30 6.47
C LYS A 30 -26.31 12.21 7.24
N GLY A 31 -25.23 11.65 6.69
CA GLY A 31 -24.52 10.53 7.29
C GLY A 31 -25.32 9.23 7.38
N ARG A 32 -26.39 9.06 6.59
CA ARG A 32 -27.26 7.87 6.61
C ARG A 32 -26.67 6.74 5.76
N TYR A 33 -25.49 6.27 6.13
CA TYR A 33 -24.73 5.28 5.35
C TYR A 33 -25.37 3.89 5.31
N SER A 34 -26.09 3.51 6.38
CA SER A 34 -26.87 2.28 6.45
C SER A 34 -27.98 2.19 5.40
N GLU A 35 -28.44 3.33 4.87
CA GLU A 35 -29.42 3.40 3.78
C GLU A 35 -28.76 3.64 2.43
N LEU A 36 -27.63 4.35 2.41
CA LEU A 36 -26.88 4.65 1.20
C LEU A 36 -26.28 3.38 0.58
N VAL A 37 -25.62 2.54 1.39
CA VAL A 37 -24.95 1.32 0.91
C VAL A 37 -25.95 0.35 0.23
N PRO A 38 -27.10 -0.02 0.84
CA PRO A 38 -28.09 -0.87 0.18
C PRO A 38 -28.69 -0.24 -1.08
N LEU A 39 -28.86 1.08 -1.11
CA LEU A 39 -29.37 1.80 -2.27
C LEU A 39 -28.43 1.68 -3.47
N ILE A 40 -27.13 1.90 -3.26
CA ILE A 40 -26.12 1.74 -4.31
C ILE A 40 -26.08 0.28 -4.79
N LYS A 41 -26.04 -0.69 -3.86
CA LYS A 41 -26.02 -2.13 -4.22
C LYS A 41 -27.26 -2.56 -5.03
N ARG A 42 -28.41 -1.91 -4.81
CA ARG A 42 -29.67 -2.26 -5.50
C ARG A 42 -29.84 -1.58 -6.85
N TYR A 43 -29.46 -0.31 -6.97
CA TYR A 43 -29.74 0.50 -8.16
C TYR A 43 -28.50 0.79 -9.02
N GLY A 44 -27.33 0.29 -8.61
CA GLY A 44 -26.06 0.50 -9.29
C GLY A 44 -25.35 1.79 -8.87
N CYS A 45 -24.08 1.89 -9.28
CA CYS A 45 -23.22 3.03 -9.00
C CYS A 45 -22.85 3.71 -10.34
N SER A 46 -23.68 4.66 -10.79
CA SER A 46 -23.37 5.48 -11.97
C SER A 46 -22.17 6.39 -11.72
N ASP A 47 -21.53 6.93 -12.76
CA ASP A 47 -20.31 7.74 -12.63
C ASP A 47 -20.44 8.92 -11.65
N ASN A 48 -21.60 9.57 -11.64
CA ASN A 48 -21.88 10.67 -10.71
C ASN A 48 -21.99 10.19 -9.26
N VAL A 49 -22.61 9.03 -9.02
CA VAL A 49 -22.66 8.40 -7.69
C VAL A 49 -21.27 7.94 -7.30
N LYS A 50 -20.53 7.31 -8.19
CA LYS A 50 -19.15 6.86 -7.99
C LYS A 50 -18.23 8.01 -7.55
N MET A 51 -18.23 9.14 -8.25
CA MET A 51 -17.45 10.32 -7.84
C MET A 51 -17.82 10.82 -6.44
N LEU A 52 -19.11 10.85 -6.13
CA LEU A 52 -19.62 11.24 -4.81
C LEU A 52 -19.12 10.29 -3.71
N ILE A 53 -19.17 8.98 -3.99
CA ILE A 53 -18.77 7.93 -3.07
C ILE A 53 -17.28 7.90 -2.85
N LEU A 54 -16.47 8.01 -3.90
CA LEU A 54 -15.02 8.10 -3.80
C LEU A 54 -14.61 9.27 -2.90
N TRP A 55 -15.18 10.46 -3.11
CA TRP A 55 -14.86 11.62 -2.28
C TRP A 55 -15.24 11.41 -0.80
N GLU A 56 -16.44 10.87 -0.53
CA GLU A 56 -16.88 10.63 0.85
C GLU A 56 -16.04 9.54 1.55
N ALA A 57 -15.75 8.45 0.85
CA ALA A 57 -14.92 7.36 1.36
C ALA A 57 -13.52 7.88 1.75
N ARG A 58 -12.93 8.79 0.95
CA ARG A 58 -11.65 9.43 1.31
C ARG A 58 -11.75 10.21 2.63
N LEU A 59 -12.80 11.01 2.81
CA LEU A 59 -12.99 11.78 4.05
C LEU A 59 -13.22 10.89 5.27
N LEU A 60 -13.97 9.81 5.12
CA LEU A 60 -14.24 8.84 6.19
C LEU A 60 -12.97 8.09 6.58
N ALA A 61 -12.19 7.61 5.61
CA ALA A 61 -10.92 6.94 5.86
C ALA A 61 -9.91 7.85 6.58
N LEU A 62 -9.81 9.12 6.19
CA LEU A 62 -8.96 10.12 6.86
C LEU A 62 -9.36 10.38 8.33
N ARG A 63 -10.61 10.08 8.69
CA ARG A 63 -11.14 10.15 10.06
C ARG A 63 -11.07 8.81 10.80
N GLY A 64 -10.60 7.75 10.14
CA GLY A 64 -10.56 6.41 10.71
C GLY A 64 -11.92 5.71 10.78
N ASP A 65 -12.86 6.06 9.91
CA ASP A 65 -14.18 5.42 9.85
C ASP A 65 -14.20 4.31 8.78
N ARG A 66 -14.40 3.07 9.23
CA ARG A 66 -14.47 1.87 8.37
C ARG A 66 -15.63 1.92 7.36
N THR A 67 -16.61 2.79 7.56
CA THR A 67 -17.73 3.00 6.63
C THR A 67 -17.26 3.41 5.23
N ALA A 68 -16.06 4.00 5.13
CA ALA A 68 -15.39 4.27 3.86
C ALA A 68 -15.36 3.02 2.96
N PHE A 69 -15.04 1.85 3.53
CA PHE A 69 -14.84 0.65 2.74
C PHE A 69 -16.16 0.00 2.29
N TYR A 70 -17.21 0.06 3.11
CA TYR A 70 -18.54 -0.41 2.69
C TYR A 70 -19.11 0.43 1.53
N LEU A 71 -18.78 1.73 1.50
CA LEU A 71 -19.16 2.61 0.41
C LEU A 71 -18.40 2.27 -0.88
N LEU A 72 -17.09 2.05 -0.80
CA LEU A 72 -16.28 1.62 -1.94
C LEU A 72 -16.75 0.26 -2.48
N GLU A 73 -16.97 -0.70 -1.58
CA GLU A 73 -17.52 -2.02 -1.90
C GLU A 73 -18.84 -1.90 -2.65
N ALA A 74 -19.76 -1.05 -2.19
CA ALA A 74 -21.06 -0.88 -2.81
C ALA A 74 -20.97 -0.42 -4.27
N CYS A 75 -19.90 0.32 -4.61
CA CYS A 75 -19.62 0.77 -5.97
C CYS A 75 -18.66 -0.13 -6.75
N ASN A 76 -18.25 -1.29 -6.21
CA ASN A 76 -17.17 -2.13 -6.76
C ASN A 76 -15.87 -1.35 -6.99
N GLU A 77 -15.60 -0.35 -6.15
CA GLU A 77 -14.41 0.51 -6.24
C GLU A 77 -13.34 0.10 -5.25
N THR A 78 -12.10 0.40 -5.62
CA THR A 78 -10.92 0.00 -4.85
C THR A 78 -9.92 1.15 -4.80
N GLU A 79 -9.70 1.68 -3.61
CA GLU A 79 -8.82 2.84 -3.40
C GLU A 79 -7.77 2.51 -2.35
N PRO A 80 -6.60 2.03 -2.79
CA PRO A 80 -5.59 1.56 -1.87
C PRO A 80 -4.97 2.60 -0.96
N ASP A 81 -4.82 3.82 -1.46
CA ASP A 81 -4.26 4.91 -0.69
C ASP A 81 -5.13 5.19 0.54
N LEU A 82 -6.43 4.88 0.47
CA LEU A 82 -7.36 4.97 1.60
C LEU A 82 -7.18 3.88 2.64
N LEU A 83 -6.81 2.67 2.23
CA LEU A 83 -6.45 1.61 3.18
C LEU A 83 -5.20 2.03 3.97
N VAL A 84 -4.24 2.64 3.30
CA VAL A 84 -3.01 3.15 3.93
C VAL A 84 -3.29 4.35 4.84
N GLU A 85 -4.17 5.26 4.44
CA GLU A 85 -4.58 6.42 5.25
C GLU A 85 -5.38 6.02 6.48
N TYR A 86 -6.37 5.13 6.31
CA TYR A 86 -7.14 4.57 7.42
C TYR A 86 -6.21 3.88 8.42
N LEU A 87 -5.30 3.02 7.95
CA LEU A 87 -4.33 2.35 8.81
C LEU A 87 -3.48 3.33 9.62
N ARG A 88 -2.97 4.39 8.99
CA ARG A 88 -2.18 5.43 9.67
C ARG A 88 -2.96 6.10 10.81
N LYS A 89 -4.28 6.19 10.68
CA LYS A 89 -5.15 6.85 11.66
C LYS A 89 -5.61 5.93 12.78
N THR A 90 -5.92 4.68 12.47
CA THR A 90 -6.59 3.76 13.40
C THR A 90 -5.68 2.66 13.92
N TRP A 91 -4.57 2.37 13.23
CA TRP A 91 -3.75 1.17 13.45
C TRP A 91 -4.53 -0.15 13.30
N ASP A 92 -5.72 -0.12 12.70
CA ASP A 92 -6.60 -1.28 12.51
C ASP A 92 -6.19 -2.06 11.26
N SER A 93 -5.21 -2.95 11.46
CA SER A 93 -4.66 -3.86 10.45
C SER A 93 -5.62 -4.95 10.00
N VAL A 94 -6.55 -5.36 10.86
CA VAL A 94 -7.56 -6.39 10.53
C VAL A 94 -8.48 -5.88 9.43
N THR A 95 -9.10 -4.72 9.63
CA THR A 95 -9.98 -4.11 8.64
C THR A 95 -9.24 -3.82 7.33
N VAL A 96 -7.96 -3.44 7.39
CA VAL A 96 -7.15 -3.16 6.19
C VAL A 96 -6.91 -4.43 5.37
N ILE A 97 -6.54 -5.53 6.03
CA ILE A 97 -6.31 -6.83 5.37
C ILE A 97 -7.61 -7.41 4.84
N GLU A 98 -8.72 -7.26 5.58
CA GLU A 98 -10.03 -7.62 5.07
C GLU A 98 -10.34 -6.81 3.80
N ASN A 99 -10.25 -5.48 3.84
CA ASN A 99 -10.64 -4.69 2.67
C ASN A 99 -9.66 -4.76 1.48
N LEU A 100 -8.44 -5.26 1.68
CA LEU A 100 -7.55 -5.66 0.58
C LEU A 100 -8.15 -6.76 -0.31
N HIS A 101 -9.09 -7.58 0.20
CA HIS A 101 -9.80 -8.57 -0.63
C HIS A 101 -10.75 -7.91 -1.64
N LEU A 102 -11.29 -6.73 -1.30
CA LEU A 102 -12.18 -5.97 -2.19
C LEU A 102 -11.40 -5.35 -3.34
N ALA A 103 -10.08 -5.19 -3.18
CA ALA A 103 -9.21 -4.52 -4.15
C ALA A 103 -9.02 -5.26 -5.51
N GLY A 104 -9.60 -6.46 -5.68
CA GLY A 104 -9.97 -7.08 -6.96
C GLY A 104 -8.94 -7.13 -8.11
N GLU A 105 -8.47 -8.34 -8.41
CA GLU A 105 -7.73 -8.81 -9.61
C GLU A 105 -6.35 -8.26 -9.97
N ASN A 106 -5.94 -7.06 -9.53
CA ASN A 106 -4.55 -6.64 -9.76
C ASN A 106 -3.65 -7.10 -8.60
N VAL A 107 -3.24 -8.38 -8.64
CA VAL A 107 -2.38 -9.04 -7.64
C VAL A 107 -1.14 -8.22 -7.26
N ARG A 108 -0.53 -7.54 -8.24
CA ARG A 108 0.64 -6.66 -8.01
C ARG A 108 0.27 -5.41 -7.22
N LYS A 109 -0.89 -4.82 -7.50
CA LYS A 109 -1.43 -3.67 -6.79
C LYS A 109 -1.75 -4.08 -5.35
N VAL A 110 -2.50 -5.17 -5.14
CA VAL A 110 -2.80 -5.73 -3.80
C VAL A 110 -1.52 -5.99 -3.00
N PHE A 111 -0.55 -6.67 -3.59
CA PHE A 111 0.73 -6.96 -2.95
C PHE A 111 1.46 -5.69 -2.52
N ARG A 112 1.58 -4.69 -3.39
CA ARG A 112 2.19 -3.38 -3.07
C ARG A 112 1.53 -2.71 -1.86
N ILE A 113 0.20 -2.67 -1.84
CA ILE A 113 -0.57 -1.98 -0.81
C ILE A 113 -0.43 -2.69 0.52
N THR A 114 -0.47 -4.02 0.51
CA THR A 114 -0.19 -4.84 1.68
C THR A 114 1.21 -4.55 2.19
N THR A 115 2.23 -4.57 1.33
CA THR A 115 3.61 -4.23 1.73
C THR A 115 3.72 -2.81 2.31
N GLU A 116 3.11 -1.81 1.70
CA GLU A 116 3.14 -0.41 2.15
C GLU A 116 2.34 -0.13 3.43
N ALA A 117 1.23 -0.83 3.61
CA ALA A 117 0.41 -0.81 4.81
C ALA A 117 1.17 -1.47 5.96
N LEU A 118 1.69 -2.68 5.74
CA LEU A 118 2.38 -3.47 6.75
C LEU A 118 3.74 -2.89 7.17
N ARG A 119 4.43 -2.16 6.29
CA ARG A 119 5.67 -1.41 6.63
C ARG A 119 5.53 -0.45 7.81
N LYS A 120 4.32 0.08 8.04
CA LYS A 120 4.07 1.06 9.10
C LYS A 120 3.66 0.40 10.41
N ILE A 121 3.50 -0.91 10.40
CA ILE A 121 3.12 -1.72 11.55
C ILE A 121 4.34 -2.52 11.97
N ASN A 122 4.51 -2.72 13.28
CA ASN A 122 5.49 -3.67 13.77
C ASN A 122 5.04 -5.07 13.31
N LEU A 123 5.83 -5.68 12.41
CA LEU A 123 5.51 -6.91 11.68
C LEU A 123 5.11 -8.12 12.57
N PRO A 124 5.68 -8.33 13.78
CA PRO A 124 5.35 -9.48 14.63
C PRO A 124 3.87 -9.58 15.06
N GLY A 125 3.08 -8.51 14.93
CA GLY A 125 1.65 -8.51 15.25
C GLY A 125 0.71 -8.85 14.10
N VAL A 126 1.24 -9.03 12.88
CA VAL A 126 0.43 -9.07 11.64
C VAL A 126 0.19 -10.50 11.13
N LEU A 127 1.08 -11.46 11.42
CA LEU A 127 0.96 -12.83 10.93
C LEU A 127 -0.36 -13.49 11.36
N PHE A 128 -0.79 -13.27 12.61
CA PHE A 128 -2.10 -13.71 13.12
C PHE A 128 -3.27 -13.19 12.28
N ILE A 129 -3.15 -11.97 11.75
CA ILE A 129 -4.20 -11.32 10.97
C ILE A 129 -4.29 -11.92 9.56
N CYS A 130 -3.15 -12.29 8.96
CA CYS A 130 -3.11 -13.05 7.70
C CYS A 130 -3.68 -14.48 7.86
N ASN A 131 -3.95 -14.94 9.09
CA ASN A 131 -4.52 -16.26 9.39
C ASN A 131 -6.05 -16.22 9.63
N LEU A 132 -6.71 -15.06 9.57
CA LEU A 132 -8.17 -14.92 9.78
C LEU A 132 -9.03 -15.71 8.77
N PRO A 133 -10.24 -16.16 9.15
CA PRO A 133 -10.93 -17.29 8.50
C PRO A 133 -11.53 -17.06 7.09
N ARG A 134 -11.38 -15.90 6.45
CA ARG A 134 -12.00 -15.64 5.13
C ARG A 134 -11.01 -15.74 3.96
N GLY A 135 -11.28 -16.65 3.01
CA GLY A 135 -10.62 -16.77 1.69
C GLY A 135 -9.17 -17.29 1.70
N ASN A 136 -8.86 -18.41 1.03
CA ASN A 136 -7.51 -19.00 1.08
C ASN A 136 -6.46 -18.25 0.22
N TYR A 137 -6.88 -17.67 -0.91
CA TYR A 137 -5.97 -16.99 -1.85
C TYR A 137 -5.39 -15.68 -1.30
N HIS A 138 -6.22 -14.86 -0.65
CA HIS A 138 -5.78 -13.58 -0.08
C HIS A 138 -4.89 -13.75 1.14
N ARG A 139 -5.10 -14.82 1.94
CA ARG A 139 -4.21 -15.19 3.04
C ARG A 139 -2.80 -15.51 2.55
N GLU A 140 -2.70 -16.30 1.49
CA GLU A 140 -1.40 -16.62 0.89
C GLU A 140 -0.69 -15.39 0.32
N LEU A 141 -1.42 -14.46 -0.31
CA LEU A 141 -0.84 -13.18 -0.75
C LEU A 141 -0.39 -12.30 0.41
N CYS A 142 -1.15 -12.26 1.52
CA CYS A 142 -0.80 -11.57 2.75
C CYS A 142 0.50 -12.14 3.35
N ARG A 143 0.59 -13.47 3.46
CA ARG A 143 1.79 -14.17 3.93
C ARG A 143 2.99 -13.96 3.00
N LEU A 144 2.81 -14.02 1.67
CA LEU A 144 3.90 -13.70 0.75
C LEU A 144 4.37 -12.24 0.87
N ALA A 145 3.45 -11.30 1.14
CA ALA A 145 3.80 -9.90 1.37
C ALA A 145 4.56 -9.73 2.70
N LEU A 146 4.15 -10.44 3.76
CA LEU A 146 4.88 -10.51 5.03
C LEU A 146 6.27 -11.13 4.86
N LEU A 147 6.38 -12.23 4.11
CA LEU A 147 7.65 -12.91 3.85
C LEU A 147 8.62 -11.96 3.13
N ARG A 148 8.14 -11.28 2.08
CA ARG A 148 8.95 -10.27 1.40
C ARG A 148 9.34 -9.14 2.36
N MET A 149 8.42 -8.68 3.19
CA MET A 149 8.72 -7.63 4.17
C MET A 149 9.80 -8.05 5.16
N ALA A 150 9.68 -9.24 5.76
CA ALA A 150 10.66 -9.77 6.70
C ALA A 150 12.04 -9.93 6.07
N ILE A 151 12.13 -10.38 4.81
CA ILE A 151 13.39 -10.42 4.05
C ILE A 151 13.95 -9.01 3.86
N LEU A 152 13.11 -8.05 3.44
CA LEU A 152 13.52 -6.67 3.19
C LEU A 152 13.97 -5.94 4.46
N THR A 153 13.41 -6.27 5.62
CA THR A 153 13.81 -5.72 6.92
C THR A 153 14.88 -6.55 7.63
N LYS A 154 15.45 -7.57 6.96
CA LYS A 154 16.47 -8.48 7.51
C LYS A 154 16.06 -9.13 8.82
N ASN A 155 14.81 -9.57 8.91
CA ASN A 155 14.28 -10.35 10.04
C ASN A 155 14.16 -11.83 9.65
N PRO A 156 15.25 -12.63 9.74
CA PRO A 156 15.25 -14.02 9.28
C PRO A 156 14.32 -14.91 10.11
N GLY A 157 14.17 -14.66 11.41
CA GLY A 157 13.27 -15.43 12.27
C GLY A 157 11.81 -15.29 11.84
N GLU A 158 11.38 -14.07 11.54
CA GLU A 158 10.02 -13.80 11.05
C GLU A 158 9.83 -14.28 9.61
N ALA A 159 10.84 -14.14 8.75
CA ALA A 159 10.79 -14.69 7.40
C ALA A 159 10.57 -16.21 7.43
N LEU A 160 11.27 -16.91 8.34
CA LEU A 160 11.12 -18.35 8.55
C LEU A 160 9.71 -18.70 8.99
N GLU A 161 9.22 -18.04 10.03
CA GLU A 161 7.87 -18.24 10.56
C GLU A 161 6.81 -18.08 9.47
N VAL A 162 6.87 -16.99 8.70
CA VAL A 162 5.93 -16.72 7.60
C VAL A 162 6.05 -17.76 6.49
N CYS A 163 7.27 -18.21 6.14
CA CYS A 163 7.49 -19.24 5.13
C CYS A 163 6.85 -20.58 5.54
N HIS A 164 6.97 -20.96 6.81
CA HIS A 164 6.37 -22.20 7.31
C HIS A 164 4.83 -22.17 7.28
N GLU A 165 4.24 -20.99 7.51
CA GLU A 165 2.80 -20.72 7.48
C GLU A 165 2.21 -20.68 6.06
N LEU A 166 3.03 -20.63 5.00
CA LEU A 166 2.55 -20.74 3.62
C LEU A 166 1.94 -22.12 3.35
N LEU A 167 0.83 -22.14 2.61
CA LEU A 167 0.24 -23.40 2.16
C LEU A 167 1.24 -24.18 1.29
N ARG A 168 1.22 -25.50 1.42
CA ARG A 168 2.12 -26.42 0.71
C ARG A 168 2.24 -26.13 -0.81
N PRO A 169 1.15 -25.86 -1.56
CA PRO A 169 1.25 -25.54 -3.00
C PRO A 169 2.01 -24.24 -3.28
N THR A 170 1.79 -23.19 -2.48
CA THR A 170 2.45 -21.89 -2.64
C THR A 170 3.92 -21.99 -2.30
N ARG A 171 4.25 -22.64 -1.18
CA ARG A 171 5.64 -22.89 -0.76
C ARG A 171 6.42 -23.70 -1.80
N ALA A 172 5.82 -24.78 -2.32
CA ALA A 172 6.45 -25.56 -3.39
C ALA A 172 6.62 -24.77 -4.71
N LYS A 173 5.77 -23.78 -4.97
CA LYS A 173 5.93 -22.88 -6.12
C LYS A 173 7.03 -21.85 -5.88
N LEU A 174 7.11 -21.32 -4.66
CA LEU A 174 8.17 -20.40 -4.23
C LEU A 174 9.54 -21.05 -4.36
N PHE A 175 9.74 -22.24 -3.78
CA PHE A 175 11.02 -22.96 -3.82
C PHE A 175 11.48 -23.19 -5.26
N ARG A 176 10.60 -23.73 -6.11
CA ARG A 176 10.87 -23.94 -7.54
C ARG A 176 11.21 -22.66 -8.32
N SER A 177 10.72 -21.50 -7.87
CA SER A 177 11.02 -20.21 -8.51
C SER A 177 12.36 -19.61 -8.08
N ILE A 178 12.88 -20.03 -6.92
CA ILE A 178 14.18 -19.60 -6.40
C ILE A 178 15.29 -20.45 -7.00
N GLY A 179 15.15 -21.78 -6.95
CA GLY A 179 16.15 -22.72 -7.45
C GLY A 179 15.63 -24.14 -7.50
N ARG A 180 16.30 -25.00 -8.28
CA ARG A 180 15.93 -26.44 -8.36
C ARG A 180 16.29 -27.21 -7.10
N ASP A 181 17.24 -26.70 -6.31
CA ASP A 181 17.85 -27.40 -5.17
C ASP A 181 17.36 -26.89 -3.81
N ILE A 182 16.27 -26.10 -3.78
CA ILE A 182 15.69 -25.58 -2.53
C ILE A 182 14.67 -26.57 -1.97
N GLU A 183 14.98 -27.17 -0.82
CA GLU A 183 14.17 -28.21 -0.18
C GLU A 183 13.35 -27.71 1.02
N ASN A 184 13.82 -26.65 1.70
CA ASN A 184 13.22 -26.13 2.93
C ASN A 184 13.14 -24.59 2.97
N CYS A 185 12.52 -24.06 4.03
CA CYS A 185 12.29 -22.62 4.17
C CYS A 185 13.58 -21.86 4.50
N GLU A 186 14.48 -22.50 5.22
CA GLU A 186 15.80 -22.00 5.60
C GLU A 186 16.64 -21.70 4.36
N GLU A 187 16.81 -22.68 3.48
CA GLU A 187 17.49 -22.53 2.19
C GLU A 187 16.81 -21.49 1.30
N ALA A 188 15.47 -21.50 1.25
CA ALA A 188 14.73 -20.52 0.46
C ALA A 188 14.98 -19.08 0.93
N ILE A 189 15.05 -18.85 2.24
CA ILE A 189 15.26 -17.51 2.80
C ILE A 189 16.70 -17.07 2.63
N GLU A 190 17.66 -17.96 2.86
CA GLU A 190 19.08 -17.67 2.63
C GLU A 190 19.32 -17.25 1.18
N GLU A 191 18.81 -18.04 0.23
CA GLU A 191 18.95 -17.76 -1.21
C GLU A 191 18.21 -16.48 -1.62
N LEU A 192 17.01 -16.22 -1.06
CA LEU A 192 16.30 -14.97 -1.30
C LEU A 192 17.04 -13.75 -0.74
N VAL A 193 17.68 -13.86 0.43
CA VAL A 193 18.47 -12.77 1.01
C VAL A 193 19.71 -12.51 0.14
N GLU A 194 20.42 -13.55 -0.30
CA GLU A 194 21.62 -13.38 -1.13
C GLU A 194 21.25 -12.83 -2.52
N THR A 195 20.21 -13.38 -3.16
CA THR A 195 19.72 -12.91 -4.46
C THR A 195 19.25 -11.44 -4.41
N ASN A 196 18.78 -10.97 -3.25
CA ASN A 196 18.33 -9.58 -3.06
C ASN A 196 19.37 -8.71 -2.34
N ARG A 197 20.60 -9.17 -2.13
CA ARG A 197 21.62 -8.49 -1.30
C ARG A 197 21.87 -7.04 -1.68
N GLU A 198 21.98 -6.75 -2.99
CA GLU A 198 22.13 -5.38 -3.48
C GLU A 198 20.87 -4.54 -3.18
N SER A 199 19.69 -5.08 -3.45
CA SER A 199 18.41 -4.41 -3.15
C SER A 199 18.21 -4.14 -1.66
N LEU A 200 18.64 -5.07 -0.80
CA LEU A 200 18.61 -4.93 0.66
C LEU A 200 19.54 -3.79 1.12
N TYR A 201 20.75 -3.74 0.57
CA TYR A 201 21.70 -2.67 0.84
C TYR A 201 21.18 -1.30 0.37
N TRP A 202 20.50 -1.24 -0.79
CA TRP A 202 19.87 0.00 -1.25
C TRP A 202 18.74 0.43 -0.31
N ASN A 203 17.88 -0.51 0.11
CA ASN A 203 16.80 -0.22 1.06
C ASN A 203 17.34 0.33 2.40
N ASP A 204 18.42 -0.23 2.94
CA ASP A 204 19.04 0.28 4.17
C ASP A 204 19.44 1.76 4.02
N CYS A 205 20.07 2.11 2.90
CA CYS A 205 20.51 3.47 2.63
C CYS A 205 19.32 4.43 2.57
N VAL A 206 18.26 4.06 1.85
CA VAL A 206 17.09 4.93 1.73
C VAL A 206 16.33 4.99 3.07
N GLU A 207 16.18 3.88 3.80
CA GLU A 207 15.55 3.88 5.13
C GLU A 207 16.25 4.80 6.13
N LEU A 208 17.58 4.83 6.14
CA LEU A 208 18.36 5.78 6.95
C LEU A 208 17.97 7.23 6.61
N ALA A 209 17.86 7.54 5.31
CA ALA A 209 17.42 8.86 4.85
C ALA A 209 15.99 9.17 5.32
N LEU A 210 15.07 8.21 5.21
CA LEU A 210 13.71 8.37 5.74
C LEU A 210 13.68 8.51 7.26
N ARG A 211 14.64 8.01 8.03
CA ARG A 211 14.72 8.24 9.48
C ARG A 211 15.30 9.61 9.83
N GLY A 212 15.80 10.34 8.83
CA GLY A 212 16.44 11.64 8.99
C GLY A 212 17.96 11.57 9.10
N GLU A 213 18.58 10.39 9.00
CA GLU A 213 20.04 10.14 9.01
C GLU A 213 20.63 10.30 7.59
N LEU A 214 20.47 11.48 7.00
CA LEU A 214 20.83 11.74 5.60
C LEU A 214 22.33 11.57 5.33
N THR A 215 23.19 12.11 6.20
CA THR A 215 24.65 12.06 6.01
C THR A 215 25.18 10.62 6.00
N LYS A 216 24.63 9.78 6.88
CA LYS A 216 24.95 8.36 6.97
C LYS A 216 24.46 7.58 5.74
N ALA A 217 23.24 7.86 5.27
CA ALA A 217 22.73 7.28 4.04
C ALA A 217 23.63 7.60 2.83
N LEU A 218 24.01 8.87 2.66
CA LEU A 218 24.86 9.32 1.56
C LEU A 218 26.27 8.74 1.63
N SER A 219 26.86 8.70 2.83
CA SER A 219 28.17 8.08 3.06
C SER A 219 28.14 6.59 2.72
N LEU A 220 27.07 5.90 3.14
CA LEU A 220 26.90 4.48 2.89
C LEU A 220 26.80 4.19 1.39
N ALA A 221 26.07 5.00 0.62
CA ALA A 221 25.91 4.83 -0.82
C ALA A 221 27.20 5.01 -1.65
N GLY A 222 28.22 5.64 -1.07
CA GLY A 222 29.54 5.80 -1.68
C GLY A 222 29.49 6.52 -3.03
N ASN A 223 29.92 5.84 -4.10
CA ASN A 223 30.03 6.40 -5.45
C ASN A 223 28.86 6.05 -6.38
N SER A 224 27.83 5.37 -5.90
CA SER A 224 26.67 5.02 -6.73
C SER A 224 25.78 6.25 -6.97
N GLU A 225 25.98 6.95 -8.08
CA GLU A 225 25.19 8.15 -8.43
C GLU A 225 23.69 7.89 -8.46
N ARG A 226 23.30 6.69 -8.89
CA ARG A 226 21.90 6.25 -8.92
C ARG A 226 21.33 6.13 -7.50
N LEU A 227 22.05 5.48 -6.59
CA LEU A 227 21.59 5.34 -5.20
C LEU A 227 21.56 6.69 -4.47
N LEU A 228 22.55 7.55 -4.71
CA LEU A 228 22.59 8.91 -4.17
C LEU A 228 21.41 9.77 -4.63
N ALA A 229 21.03 9.69 -5.91
CA ALA A 229 19.87 10.40 -6.44
C ALA A 229 18.56 9.96 -5.76
N GLU A 230 18.46 8.69 -5.41
CA GLU A 230 17.26 8.09 -4.86
C GLU A 230 17.13 8.33 -3.36
N ILE A 231 18.23 8.32 -2.62
CA ILE A 231 18.30 8.83 -1.24
C ILE A 231 17.81 10.27 -1.17
N ILE A 232 18.28 11.12 -2.10
CA ILE A 232 17.88 12.54 -2.16
C ILE A 232 16.41 12.67 -2.52
N LYS A 233 15.95 11.93 -3.53
CA LYS A 233 14.53 11.86 -3.90
C LYS A 233 13.67 11.53 -2.69
N ASP A 234 13.97 10.44 -1.98
CA ASP A 234 13.12 9.94 -0.90
C ASP A 234 13.20 10.80 0.36
N TYR A 235 14.35 11.41 0.64
CA TYR A 235 14.49 12.41 1.69
C TYR A 235 13.55 13.60 1.44
N PHE A 236 13.50 14.14 0.22
CA PHE A 236 12.67 15.30 -0.13
C PHE A 236 11.20 14.98 -0.41
N LEU A 237 10.89 13.82 -1.02
CA LEU A 237 9.52 13.36 -1.27
C LEU A 237 8.73 13.12 0.03
N SER A 238 9.43 12.87 1.13
CA SER A 238 8.79 12.77 2.44
C SER A 238 8.11 14.07 2.90
N GLY A 239 8.32 15.20 2.18
CA GLY A 239 7.62 16.47 2.37
C GLY A 239 8.00 17.22 3.65
N PHE A 240 8.79 16.61 4.53
CA PHE A 240 9.29 17.19 5.76
C PHE A 240 10.79 16.97 5.86
N ILE A 241 11.55 18.06 6.03
CA ILE A 241 12.94 17.98 6.46
C ILE A 241 12.93 17.48 7.90
N LYS A 242 13.03 16.16 8.09
CA LYS A 242 12.92 15.52 9.42
C LYS A 242 13.98 16.02 10.40
N ASN A 243 15.18 16.31 9.90
CA ASN A 243 16.27 16.87 10.68
C ASN A 243 17.03 17.93 9.86
N PRO A 244 16.77 19.23 10.10
CA PRO A 244 17.43 20.32 9.37
C PRO A 244 18.94 20.34 9.52
N ARG A 245 19.50 19.87 10.65
CA ARG A 245 20.95 19.82 10.86
C ARG A 245 21.61 18.81 9.93
N GLU A 246 21.02 17.62 9.81
CA GLU A 246 21.46 16.58 8.87
C GLU A 246 21.40 17.04 7.41
N LEU A 247 20.39 17.85 7.05
CA LEU A 247 20.34 18.45 5.72
C LEU A 247 21.49 19.43 5.49
N LEU A 248 21.78 20.31 6.46
CA LEU A 248 22.87 21.29 6.37
C LEU A 248 24.25 20.61 6.30
N GLU A 249 24.42 19.51 7.02
CA GLU A 249 25.64 18.70 6.96
C GLU A 249 25.74 17.94 5.64
N GLY A 250 24.64 17.31 5.20
CA GLY A 250 24.54 16.63 3.90
C GLY A 250 24.89 17.56 2.74
N LEU A 251 24.38 18.81 2.73
CA LEU A 251 24.66 19.81 1.69
C LEU A 251 26.16 20.11 1.50
N LYS A 252 26.97 19.91 2.54
CA LYS A 252 28.43 20.11 2.48
C LYS A 252 29.15 18.90 1.86
N MET A 253 28.52 17.73 1.81
CA MET A 253 29.09 16.50 1.26
C MET A 253 29.13 16.51 -0.28
N GLY A 254 30.16 15.90 -0.87
CA GLY A 254 30.27 15.75 -2.33
C GLY A 254 29.22 14.80 -2.89
N GLU A 255 28.89 13.76 -2.13
CA GLU A 255 27.85 12.74 -2.36
C GLU A 255 26.50 13.40 -2.59
N PHE A 256 26.14 14.35 -1.73
CA PHE A 256 24.87 15.09 -1.84
C PHE A 256 24.79 15.86 -3.16
N LYS A 257 25.85 16.61 -3.51
CA LYS A 257 25.89 17.42 -4.74
C LYS A 257 25.80 16.54 -5.99
N ARG A 258 26.51 15.40 -6.00
CA ARG A 258 26.47 14.42 -7.08
C ARG A 258 25.08 13.80 -7.22
N GLY A 259 24.51 13.32 -6.12
CA GLY A 259 23.16 12.76 -6.09
C GLY A 259 22.12 13.78 -6.54
N LEU A 260 22.21 15.04 -6.09
CA LEU A 260 21.25 16.09 -6.44
C LEU A 260 21.32 16.41 -7.94
N ARG A 261 22.54 16.50 -8.50
CA ARG A 261 22.74 16.69 -9.94
C ARG A 261 22.13 15.54 -10.74
N CYS A 262 22.34 14.30 -10.30
CA CYS A 262 21.79 13.12 -10.96
C CYS A 262 20.25 13.08 -10.87
N PHE A 263 19.70 13.35 -9.68
CA PHE A 263 18.26 13.49 -9.44
C PHE A 263 17.62 14.54 -10.35
N LEU A 264 18.16 15.77 -10.37
CA LEU A 264 17.64 16.84 -11.23
C LEU A 264 17.75 16.49 -12.72
N GLY A 265 18.83 15.84 -13.14
CA GLY A 265 18.99 15.36 -14.51
C GLY A 265 17.92 14.34 -14.91
N ALA A 266 17.67 13.34 -14.08
CA ALA A 266 16.61 12.36 -14.29
C ALA A 266 15.21 13.00 -14.26
N PHE A 267 15.03 14.08 -13.49
CA PHE A 267 13.75 14.78 -13.34
C PHE A 267 13.42 15.54 -14.62
N VAL A 268 14.41 16.28 -15.13
CA VAL A 268 14.31 17.02 -16.41
C VAL A 268 14.03 16.07 -17.58
N ARG A 269 14.65 14.88 -17.59
CA ARG A 269 14.40 13.85 -18.61
C ARG A 269 13.07 13.10 -18.45
N ARG A 270 12.29 13.38 -17.40
CA ARG A 270 11.05 12.65 -17.03
C ARG A 270 11.26 11.14 -16.84
N GLU A 271 12.49 10.75 -16.52
CA GLU A 271 12.87 9.35 -16.26
C GLU A 271 12.59 8.97 -14.79
N LEU A 272 12.37 9.97 -13.94
CA LEU A 272 12.08 9.79 -12.53
C LEU A 272 10.67 9.25 -12.31
N LYS A 273 10.60 8.03 -11.77
CA LYS A 273 9.40 7.56 -11.09
C LYS A 273 9.38 8.22 -9.72
N LEU A 274 8.41 9.11 -9.51
CA LEU A 274 8.15 9.79 -8.23
C LEU A 274 7.61 8.86 -7.15
N GLU A 275 7.46 7.57 -7.45
CA GLU A 275 7.24 6.54 -6.45
C GLU A 275 8.55 6.36 -5.65
N PRO A 276 8.52 6.30 -4.31
CA PRO A 276 9.72 6.05 -3.51
C PRO A 276 10.46 4.77 -3.97
N ILE A 277 11.80 4.64 -3.85
CA ILE A 277 12.46 3.32 -4.06
C ILE A 277 12.22 2.42 -2.86
N TYR A 278 10.95 2.17 -2.61
CA TYR A 278 10.54 1.13 -1.73
C TYR A 278 9.62 0.28 -2.56
N LEU A 279 10.24 -0.62 -3.35
CA LEU A 279 9.68 -1.65 -4.24
C LEU A 279 10.29 -1.66 -5.66
N VAL A 280 11.45 -1.07 -5.92
CA VAL A 280 12.12 -1.30 -7.22
C VAL A 280 12.81 -2.65 -7.21
N TYR A 281 12.06 -3.71 -7.45
CA TYR A 281 12.14 -4.44 -8.70
C TYR A 281 10.79 -5.14 -8.91
N ARG A 282 10.27 -4.99 -10.13
CA ARG A 282 9.05 -5.63 -10.64
C ARG A 282 9.15 -7.15 -10.60
#